data_AF-A0AA40GDZ7-F1
#
_entry.id   AF-A0AA40GDZ7-F1
#
_cell.length_a   1.000
_cell.length_b   1.000
_cell.length_c   1.000
_cell.angle_alpha   90.00
_cell.angle_beta   90.00
_cell.angle_gamma   90.00
#
_symmetry.space_group_name_H-M   'P 1'
#
loop_
_entity.id
_entity.type
_entity.pdbx_description
1 polymer ?
#
loop_
_entity_poly.entity_id
_entity_poly.type
_entity_poly.pdbx_seq_one_letter_code
_entity_poly.pdbx_strand_id
1 'polypeptide(L)'
;MSKSEIMDKTLQNKTNNSLEFDATIPWIKELTEASQENLPDHIIFPKELNLFLRNRIQDLIAENGCLRRTLEEIEDKIEKKKGITETVQILGKPNEIATAKIIELSKRCREQIAEIEMLKSKCKNLEVHLTNKETELENVRHESRYLKTDASSQESTKNNQLKEDEDRVKQLVEKLQQTQIKLYESKNTCASLKQEINKLHKLLYSEIGENVNLSNLLNQSGWRGRAEQIYLLQQKITELQSRLSEYEGTQKTFGIVSTERKNLENLRNVEKERRRQIEDSAKQLRQTEVVIEGYKRKLEASKARIKVLEHELNVAKGNIASLNEKRSHDDHLIETLNNRLKITEIKHEERETDVKNRAEKIERECTNLKNDLQAAQLQIDRLRRRLEEREIEIDKLRNGTVPNIWEIKSRKITQPEEFLNNLNHNSSPHSVRSTCEPNEYVILALAAEAERERLLKLITILNRRLDKERNDIDILSNTLRNEKKKSAKLELKIRKLETERIGIVKIDTGYRTKLPKLLKASDKQMNVEQMRLKMELLQEECLALKTRLDTVQQEKATDLATYKQMLEQVRKIFHEACRSNPLPPIGSRSTITV
;
A
#
# COMPACT_ATOMS: atom_id res chain seq x y z
N MET A 1 -37.33 32.10 -7.95
CA MET A 1 -37.12 32.46 -9.37
C MET A 1 -38.23 31.82 -10.18
N SER A 2 -38.98 32.64 -10.92
CA SER A 2 -40.16 32.18 -11.65
C SER A 2 -39.73 31.42 -12.92
N LYS A 3 -40.54 30.47 -13.40
CA LYS A 3 -40.30 29.74 -14.66
C LYS A 3 -40.12 30.69 -15.87
N SER A 4 -40.65 31.91 -15.80
CA SER A 4 -40.46 32.96 -16.80
C SER A 4 -39.02 33.49 -16.88
N GLU A 5 -38.34 33.68 -15.76
CA GLU A 5 -36.96 34.22 -15.74
C GLU A 5 -35.92 33.23 -16.30
N ILE A 6 -36.23 31.93 -16.24
CA ILE A 6 -35.36 30.88 -16.80
C ILE A 6 -35.56 30.80 -18.32
N MET A 7 -36.78 31.04 -18.81
CA MET A 7 -37.09 30.98 -20.24
C MET A 7 -36.47 32.16 -21.01
N ASP A 8 -36.46 33.37 -20.43
CA ASP A 8 -35.85 34.55 -21.06
C ASP A 8 -34.32 34.45 -21.16
N LYS A 9 -33.66 33.90 -20.13
CA LYS A 9 -32.20 33.62 -20.19
C LYS A 9 -31.84 32.53 -21.20
N THR A 10 -32.75 31.61 -21.49
CA THR A 10 -32.53 30.53 -22.46
C THR A 10 -32.78 30.99 -23.90
N LEU A 11 -33.69 31.95 -24.12
CA LEU A 11 -33.92 32.57 -25.43
C LEU A 11 -32.78 33.51 -25.82
N GLN A 12 -32.24 34.28 -24.86
CA GLN A 12 -31.17 35.25 -25.11
C GLN A 12 -29.81 34.59 -25.41
N ASN A 13 -29.60 33.34 -24.98
CA ASN A 13 -28.44 32.54 -25.36
C ASN A 13 -28.60 31.81 -26.71
N LYS A 14 -29.82 31.65 -27.23
CA LYS A 14 -30.06 31.04 -28.55
C LYS A 14 -29.92 32.03 -29.70
N THR A 15 -30.13 33.33 -29.46
CA THR A 15 -29.95 34.38 -30.49
C THR A 15 -28.48 34.77 -30.72
N ASN A 16 -27.57 34.42 -29.81
CA ASN A 16 -26.14 34.77 -29.93
C ASN A 16 -25.29 33.74 -30.68
N ASN A 17 -25.85 32.58 -31.04
CA ASN A 17 -25.12 31.49 -31.69
C ASN A 17 -25.46 31.28 -33.17
N SER A 18 -26.21 32.21 -33.79
CA SER A 18 -26.49 32.18 -35.22
C SER A 18 -25.82 33.38 -35.90
N LEU A 19 -24.49 33.34 -35.98
CA LEU A 19 -23.75 34.20 -36.92
C LEU A 19 -23.77 33.50 -38.28
N GLU A 20 -24.82 33.81 -39.03
CA GLU A 20 -24.88 33.63 -40.48
C GLU A 20 -23.73 34.46 -41.08
N PHE A 21 -22.68 33.80 -41.58
CA PHE A 21 -21.53 34.46 -42.17
C PHE A 21 -21.28 33.94 -43.58
N ASP A 22 -22.32 34.02 -44.41
CA ASP A 22 -22.20 33.94 -45.87
C ASP A 22 -21.74 35.29 -46.45
N ALA A 23 -20.80 35.95 -45.75
CA ALA A 23 -20.19 37.19 -46.19
C ALA A 23 -18.86 36.86 -46.88
N THR A 24 -18.92 36.75 -48.20
CA THR A 24 -17.73 36.92 -49.05
C THR A 24 -17.11 38.27 -48.69
N ILE A 25 -15.96 38.25 -48.02
CA ILE A 25 -15.28 39.44 -47.48
C ILE A 25 -14.88 40.36 -48.67
N PRO A 26 -15.38 41.62 -48.73
CA PRO A 26 -15.13 42.54 -49.85
C PRO A 26 -13.65 42.84 -50.14
N TRP A 27 -12.78 42.71 -49.13
CA TRP A 27 -11.34 43.03 -49.26
C TRP A 27 -10.58 42.09 -50.22
N ILE A 28 -11.11 40.90 -50.52
CA ILE A 28 -10.46 40.00 -51.47
C ILE A 28 -10.46 40.58 -52.88
N LYS A 29 -11.48 41.37 -53.26
CA LYS A 29 -11.50 42.07 -54.56
C LYS A 29 -10.59 43.31 -54.57
N GLU A 30 -10.57 44.08 -53.48
CA GLU A 30 -9.71 45.27 -53.33
C GLU A 30 -8.20 44.94 -53.38
N LEU A 31 -7.78 43.76 -52.90
CA LEU A 31 -6.36 43.35 -52.95
C LEU A 31 -5.89 42.95 -54.36
N THR A 32 -6.78 42.43 -55.21
CA THR A 32 -6.46 42.13 -56.60
C THR A 32 -6.37 43.37 -57.47
N GLU A 33 -7.16 44.41 -57.20
CA GLU A 33 -7.15 45.67 -57.97
C GLU A 33 -6.05 46.64 -57.53
N ALA A 34 -5.66 46.63 -56.24
CA ALA A 34 -4.56 47.47 -55.71
C ALA A 34 -3.15 47.00 -56.10
N SER A 35 -3.02 45.86 -56.81
CA SER A 35 -1.72 45.30 -57.22
C SER A 35 -1.13 45.98 -58.48
N GLN A 36 -1.84 46.95 -59.08
CA GLN A 36 -1.47 47.55 -60.38
C GLN A 36 -1.04 49.02 -60.34
N GLU A 37 -0.98 49.68 -59.18
CA GLU A 37 -0.45 51.05 -59.09
C GLU A 37 0.79 51.15 -58.19
N ASN A 38 1.95 51.24 -58.85
CA ASN A 38 3.23 51.85 -58.45
C ASN A 38 3.54 51.92 -56.94
N LEU A 39 4.10 50.85 -56.37
CA LEU A 39 4.82 50.91 -55.09
C LEU A 39 6.32 51.20 -55.29
N PRO A 40 6.98 52.00 -54.43
CA PRO A 40 8.38 52.41 -54.59
C PRO A 40 9.40 51.26 -54.45
N ASP A 41 10.40 51.23 -55.33
CA ASP A 41 11.42 50.18 -55.51
C ASP A 41 12.37 49.89 -54.30
N HIS A 42 12.17 50.50 -53.13
CA HIS A 42 13.05 50.32 -51.95
C HIS A 42 12.44 49.47 -50.81
N ILE A 43 11.25 48.87 -50.95
CA ILE A 43 10.77 47.87 -49.97
C ILE A 43 10.50 46.55 -50.69
N ILE A 44 11.58 45.87 -51.05
CA ILE A 44 11.52 44.49 -51.52
C ILE A 44 11.35 43.63 -50.27
N PHE A 45 10.11 43.39 -49.85
CA PHE A 45 9.83 42.21 -49.02
C PHE A 45 10.40 40.99 -49.75
N PRO A 46 11.27 40.18 -49.12
CA PRO A 46 11.85 39.01 -49.78
C PRO A 46 10.72 38.16 -50.36
N LYS A 47 10.76 37.88 -51.67
CA LYS A 47 9.71 37.11 -52.34
C LYS A 47 9.55 35.74 -51.67
N GLU A 48 10.64 35.23 -51.12
CA GLU A 48 10.74 34.01 -50.35
C GLU A 48 9.94 34.09 -49.03
N LEU A 49 10.01 35.22 -48.32
CA LEU A 49 9.25 35.43 -47.08
C LEU A 49 7.76 35.59 -47.38
N ASN A 50 7.43 36.32 -48.44
CA ASN A 50 6.04 36.49 -48.88
C ASN A 50 5.43 35.14 -49.30
N LEU A 51 6.19 34.32 -50.04
CA LEU A 51 5.78 32.95 -50.42
C LEU A 51 5.63 32.05 -49.20
N PHE A 52 6.56 32.11 -48.25
CA PHE A 52 6.48 31.35 -47.00
C PHE A 52 5.24 31.72 -46.18
N LEU A 53 4.97 33.01 -46.01
CA LEU A 53 3.79 33.49 -45.29
C LEU A 53 2.50 33.08 -46.00
N ARG A 54 2.46 33.15 -47.34
CA ARG A 54 1.31 32.67 -48.12
C ARG A 54 1.08 31.17 -47.93
N ASN A 55 2.12 30.36 -48.04
CA ASN A 55 2.03 28.92 -47.79
C ASN A 55 1.57 28.63 -46.37
N ARG A 56 2.11 29.35 -45.38
CA ARG A 56 1.72 29.18 -43.98
C ARG A 56 0.26 29.55 -43.73
N ILE A 57 -0.24 30.61 -44.37
CA ILE A 57 -1.66 30.98 -44.32
C ILE A 57 -2.51 29.90 -44.99
N GLN A 58 -2.09 29.37 -46.14
CA GLN A 58 -2.78 28.28 -46.84
C GLN A 58 -2.88 27.03 -45.96
N ASP A 59 -1.79 26.64 -45.30
CA ASP A 59 -1.75 25.48 -44.39
C ASP A 59 -2.70 25.68 -43.19
N LEU A 60 -2.68 26.86 -42.57
CA LEU A 60 -3.57 27.18 -41.46
C LEU A 60 -5.03 27.22 -41.88
N ILE A 61 -5.34 27.64 -43.11
CA ILE A 61 -6.70 27.58 -43.66
C ILE A 61 -7.14 26.12 -43.84
N ALA A 62 -6.27 25.26 -44.37
CA ALA A 62 -6.55 23.84 -44.53
C ALA A 62 -6.74 23.13 -43.19
N GLU A 63 -5.89 23.41 -42.20
CA GLU A 63 -5.98 22.86 -40.84
C GLU A 63 -7.28 23.29 -40.16
N ASN A 64 -7.63 24.59 -40.21
CA ASN A 64 -8.90 25.08 -39.70
C ASN A 64 -10.11 24.45 -40.40
N GLY A 65 -10.02 24.20 -41.71
CA GLY A 65 -11.06 23.48 -42.46
C GLY A 65 -11.21 22.01 -42.05
N CYS A 66 -10.13 21.34 -41.66
CA CYS A 66 -10.18 20.00 -41.08
C CYS A 66 -10.80 20.03 -39.67
N LEU A 67 -10.38 20.95 -38.82
CA LEU A 67 -10.90 21.09 -37.45
C LEU A 67 -12.41 21.37 -37.43
N ARG A 68 -12.89 22.24 -38.33
CA ARG A 68 -14.33 22.52 -38.48
C ARG A 68 -15.13 21.27 -38.84
N ARG A 69 -14.67 20.47 -39.81
CA ARG A 69 -15.32 19.19 -40.16
C ARG A 69 -15.36 18.22 -38.99
N THR A 70 -14.26 18.11 -38.23
CA THR A 70 -14.24 17.23 -37.05
C THR A 70 -15.18 17.71 -35.94
N LEU A 71 -15.35 19.02 -35.78
CA LEU A 71 -16.32 19.58 -34.84
C LEU A 71 -17.75 19.24 -35.26
N GLU A 72 -18.09 19.47 -36.53
CA GLU A 72 -19.41 19.17 -37.09
C GLU A 72 -19.75 17.67 -36.95
N GLU A 73 -18.80 16.78 -37.21
CA GLU A 73 -18.97 15.33 -36.97
C GLU A 73 -19.19 14.97 -35.50
N ILE A 74 -18.58 15.69 -34.57
CA ILE A 74 -18.76 15.47 -33.12
C ILE A 74 -20.11 16.02 -32.66
N GLU A 75 -20.50 17.19 -33.16
CA GLU A 75 -21.81 17.80 -32.90
C GLU A 75 -22.93 16.89 -33.40
N ASP A 76 -22.83 16.36 -34.61
CA ASP A 76 -23.75 15.34 -35.16
C ASP A 76 -23.84 14.08 -34.29
N LYS A 77 -22.72 13.62 -33.72
CA LYS A 77 -22.70 12.48 -32.80
C LYS A 77 -23.37 12.81 -31.47
N ILE A 78 -23.28 14.05 -31.00
CA ILE A 78 -23.96 14.52 -29.79
C ILE A 78 -25.46 14.66 -30.06
N GLU A 79 -25.86 15.22 -31.19
CA GLU A 79 -27.25 15.35 -31.65
C GLU A 79 -27.92 13.97 -31.71
N LYS A 80 -27.27 12.98 -32.34
CA LYS A 80 -27.75 11.59 -32.41
C LYS A 80 -27.91 10.95 -31.02
N LYS A 81 -26.98 11.22 -30.09
CA LYS A 81 -27.09 10.74 -28.70
C LYS A 81 -28.23 11.41 -27.94
N LYS A 82 -28.51 12.69 -28.19
CA LYS A 82 -29.67 13.40 -27.62
C LYS A 82 -31.01 12.91 -28.20
N GLY A 83 -31.09 12.61 -29.49
CA GLY A 83 -32.29 12.06 -30.12
C GLY A 83 -32.69 10.68 -29.58
N ILE A 84 -31.71 9.86 -29.17
CA ILE A 84 -31.97 8.56 -28.50
C ILE A 84 -32.55 8.77 -27.08
N THR A 85 -32.21 9.86 -26.39
CA THR A 85 -32.82 10.18 -25.09
C THR A 85 -34.25 10.72 -25.18
N GLU A 86 -34.63 11.37 -26.27
CA GLU A 86 -35.99 11.90 -26.44
C GLU A 86 -36.98 10.83 -26.94
N THR A 87 -36.54 9.88 -27.77
CA THR A 87 -37.39 8.76 -28.24
C THR A 87 -37.68 7.72 -27.16
N VAL A 88 -36.86 7.63 -26.11
CA VAL A 88 -37.08 6.75 -24.94
C VAL A 88 -38.08 7.35 -23.92
N GLN A 89 -38.41 8.64 -23.99
CA GLN A 89 -39.37 9.26 -23.07
C GLN A 89 -40.85 8.87 -23.33
N ILE A 90 -41.16 8.21 -24.45
CA ILE A 90 -42.54 7.86 -24.81
C ILE A 90 -42.97 6.47 -24.31
N LEU A 91 -42.05 5.67 -23.73
CA LEU A 91 -42.38 4.33 -23.22
C LEU A 91 -41.87 4.10 -21.78
N GLY A 92 -42.70 4.39 -20.78
CA GLY A 92 -42.67 3.72 -19.47
C GLY A 92 -41.42 3.89 -18.59
N LYS A 93 -41.22 5.11 -18.05
CA LYS A 93 -40.50 5.51 -16.81
C LYS A 93 -39.55 4.49 -16.12
N PRO A 94 -38.32 4.29 -16.61
CA PRO A 94 -37.23 3.63 -15.87
C PRO A 94 -36.77 4.42 -14.62
N ASN A 95 -37.04 5.73 -14.57
CA ASN A 95 -36.61 6.59 -13.47
C ASN A 95 -37.35 6.32 -12.14
N GLU A 96 -38.61 5.87 -12.18
CA GLU A 96 -39.40 5.60 -10.96
C GLU A 96 -38.98 4.30 -10.25
N ILE A 97 -38.52 3.32 -11.02
CA ILE A 97 -37.99 2.05 -10.47
C ILE A 97 -36.64 2.29 -9.79
N ALA A 98 -35.79 3.13 -10.40
CA ALA A 98 -34.51 3.52 -9.82
C ALA A 98 -34.70 4.33 -8.52
N THR A 99 -35.64 5.29 -8.49
CA THR A 99 -35.91 6.07 -7.27
C THR A 99 -36.51 5.21 -6.17
N ALA A 100 -37.44 4.29 -6.48
CA ALA A 100 -37.97 3.34 -5.51
C ALA A 100 -36.86 2.46 -4.92
N LYS A 101 -35.92 1.97 -5.75
CA LYS A 101 -34.82 1.14 -5.27
C LYS A 101 -33.82 1.90 -4.39
N ILE A 102 -33.54 3.17 -4.73
CA ILE A 102 -32.70 4.04 -3.91
C ILE A 102 -33.33 4.27 -2.54
N ILE A 103 -34.65 4.51 -2.48
CA ILE A 103 -35.38 4.69 -1.22
C ILE A 103 -35.35 3.40 -0.39
N GLU A 104 -35.58 2.24 -1.01
CA GLU A 104 -35.53 0.93 -0.34
C GLU A 104 -34.13 0.65 0.24
N LEU A 105 -33.07 0.86 -0.55
CA LEU A 105 -31.69 0.69 -0.10
C LEU A 105 -31.34 1.68 1.01
N SER A 106 -31.78 2.93 0.90
CA SER A 106 -31.57 3.96 1.94
C SER A 106 -32.33 3.63 3.24
N LYS A 107 -33.47 2.97 3.15
CA LYS A 107 -34.20 2.45 4.32
C LYS A 107 -33.43 1.29 4.96
N ARG A 108 -32.98 0.32 4.16
CA ARG A 108 -32.19 -0.82 4.65
C ARG A 108 -30.87 -0.37 5.29
N CYS A 109 -30.18 0.62 4.73
CA CYS A 109 -28.97 1.18 5.33
C CYS A 109 -29.25 1.79 6.70
N ARG A 110 -30.37 2.51 6.88
CA ARG A 110 -30.76 3.07 8.19
C ARG A 110 -31.08 1.98 9.22
N GLU A 111 -31.79 0.93 8.81
CA GLU A 111 -32.10 -0.22 9.66
C GLU A 111 -30.82 -0.95 10.11
N GLN A 112 -29.87 -1.20 9.20
CA GLN A 112 -28.59 -1.83 9.52
C GLN A 112 -27.73 -0.98 10.45
N ILE A 113 -27.73 0.35 10.30
CA ILE A 113 -27.03 1.26 11.22
C ILE A 113 -27.62 1.15 12.63
N ALA A 114 -28.96 1.16 12.75
CA ALA A 114 -29.63 1.01 14.04
C ALA A 114 -29.32 -0.35 14.70
N GLU A 115 -29.29 -1.44 13.93
CA GLU A 115 -28.92 -2.76 14.43
C GLU A 115 -27.45 -2.79 14.91
N ILE A 116 -26.52 -2.18 14.17
CA ILE A 116 -25.12 -2.05 14.59
C ILE A 116 -25.01 -1.24 15.89
N GLU A 117 -25.77 -0.17 16.05
CA GLU A 117 -25.78 0.63 17.28
C GLU A 117 -26.32 -0.15 18.47
N MET A 118 -27.39 -0.93 18.29
CA MET A 118 -27.91 -1.84 19.31
C MET A 118 -26.92 -2.94 19.68
N LEU A 119 -26.22 -3.52 18.70
CA LEU A 119 -25.19 -4.53 18.97
C LEU A 119 -23.97 -3.92 19.67
N LYS A 120 -23.56 -2.70 19.31
CA LYS A 120 -22.50 -1.96 20.00
C LYS A 120 -22.87 -1.66 21.45
N SER A 121 -24.10 -1.25 21.73
CA SER A 121 -24.55 -1.01 23.12
C SER A 121 -24.60 -2.32 23.92
N LYS A 122 -25.06 -3.42 23.31
CA LYS A 122 -25.02 -4.75 23.93
C LYS A 122 -23.59 -5.23 24.22
N CYS A 123 -22.65 -5.00 23.30
CA CYS A 123 -21.23 -5.33 23.53
C CYS A 123 -20.64 -4.50 24.68
N LYS A 124 -20.90 -3.19 24.72
CA LYS A 124 -20.46 -2.34 25.85
C LYS A 124 -21.03 -2.82 27.20
N ASN A 125 -22.30 -3.22 27.23
CA ASN A 125 -22.90 -3.75 28.45
C ASN A 125 -22.25 -5.07 28.89
N LEU A 126 -21.91 -5.95 27.94
CA LEU A 126 -21.18 -7.19 28.22
C LEU A 126 -19.75 -6.92 28.67
N GLU A 127 -19.06 -5.94 28.08
CA GLU A 127 -17.73 -5.49 28.51
C GLU A 127 -17.77 -4.99 29.96
N VAL A 128 -18.73 -4.13 30.32
CA VAL A 128 -18.91 -3.66 31.71
C VAL A 128 -19.20 -4.82 32.66
N HIS A 129 -19.99 -5.80 32.24
CA HIS A 129 -20.26 -6.99 33.05
C HIS A 129 -19.01 -7.86 33.25
N LEU A 130 -18.18 -8.00 32.21
CA LEU A 130 -16.91 -8.71 32.30
C LEU A 130 -15.94 -7.99 33.24
N THR A 131 -15.80 -6.66 33.13
CA THR A 131 -14.93 -5.89 34.02
C THR A 131 -15.40 -5.98 35.47
N ASN A 132 -16.71 -5.96 35.72
CA ASN A 132 -17.25 -6.15 37.08
C ASN A 132 -16.96 -7.55 37.63
N LYS A 133 -17.03 -8.58 36.78
CA LYS A 133 -16.68 -9.95 37.20
C LYS A 133 -15.17 -10.12 37.42
N GLU A 134 -14.34 -9.44 36.64
CA GLU A 134 -12.90 -9.40 36.85
C GLU A 134 -12.54 -8.72 38.16
N THR A 135 -13.18 -7.59 38.50
CA THR A 135 -12.95 -6.91 39.79
C THR A 135 -13.47 -7.72 40.98
N GLU A 136 -14.63 -8.37 40.86
CA GLU A 136 -15.11 -9.34 41.88
C GLU A 136 -14.10 -10.48 42.10
N LEU A 137 -13.53 -11.04 41.03
CA LEU A 137 -12.52 -12.11 41.13
C LEU A 137 -11.22 -11.61 41.76
N GLU A 138 -10.76 -10.40 41.43
CA GLU A 138 -9.54 -9.85 42.03
C GLU A 138 -9.77 -9.50 43.51
N ASN A 139 -10.97 -9.04 43.89
CA ASN A 139 -11.35 -8.84 45.29
C ASN A 139 -11.33 -10.15 46.07
N VAL A 140 -11.92 -11.23 45.54
CA VAL A 140 -11.85 -12.57 46.17
C VAL A 140 -10.40 -13.07 46.28
N ARG A 141 -9.56 -12.78 45.27
CA ARG A 141 -8.11 -13.09 45.33
C ARG A 141 -7.37 -12.26 46.36
N HIS A 142 -7.77 -11.02 46.59
CA HIS A 142 -7.21 -10.14 47.63
C HIS A 142 -7.66 -10.58 49.03
N GLU A 143 -8.93 -10.96 49.19
CA GLU A 143 -9.51 -11.46 50.43
C GLU A 143 -8.87 -12.82 50.83
N SER A 144 -8.61 -13.68 49.83
CA SER A 144 -7.83 -14.92 50.00
C SER A 144 -6.34 -14.67 50.33
N ARG A 145 -5.77 -13.53 49.90
CA ARG A 145 -4.40 -13.11 50.25
C ARG A 145 -4.33 -12.54 51.66
N TYR A 146 -5.35 -11.82 52.12
CA TYR A 146 -5.42 -11.24 53.47
C TYR A 146 -5.44 -12.33 54.56
N LEU A 147 -6.06 -13.49 54.27
CA LEU A 147 -6.05 -14.68 55.14
C LEU A 147 -4.72 -15.45 55.18
N LYS A 148 -3.72 -15.09 54.35
CA LYS A 148 -2.39 -15.74 54.30
C LYS A 148 -1.28 -14.92 54.98
N THR A 149 -1.63 -13.80 55.61
CA THR A 149 -0.67 -12.85 56.18
C THR A 149 -0.32 -13.08 57.66
N ASP A 150 -0.76 -14.19 58.27
CA ASP A 150 -0.35 -14.62 59.61
C ASP A 150 0.43 -15.94 59.55
N ALA A 151 1.59 -15.95 58.89
CA ALA A 151 2.62 -16.98 59.08
C ALA A 151 3.91 -16.60 58.35
N SER A 152 4.62 -15.58 58.85
CA SER A 152 6.01 -15.33 58.48
C SER A 152 6.93 -15.87 59.55
N SER A 153 7.65 -16.96 59.29
CA SER A 153 9.10 -17.11 59.52
C SER A 153 9.57 -18.53 59.23
N GLN A 154 10.84 -18.64 58.78
CA GLN A 154 11.65 -19.84 58.53
C GLN A 154 11.55 -20.50 57.14
N GLU A 155 12.34 -19.93 56.22
CA GLU A 155 12.82 -20.54 54.98
C GLU A 155 13.98 -21.50 55.29
N SER A 156 13.74 -22.81 55.14
CA SER A 156 14.76 -23.80 54.72
C SER A 156 14.20 -25.21 54.56
N THR A 157 12.95 -25.49 54.98
CA THR A 157 12.26 -26.79 54.83
C THR A 157 11.17 -26.85 53.74
N LYS A 158 10.87 -25.73 53.06
CA LYS A 158 9.71 -25.59 52.14
C LYS A 158 9.79 -26.35 50.81
N ASN A 159 10.98 -26.72 50.33
CA ASN A 159 11.10 -27.32 48.99
C ASN A 159 10.68 -28.79 48.90
N ASN A 160 10.74 -29.55 50.00
CA ASN A 160 10.26 -30.94 50.02
C ASN A 160 8.75 -31.02 50.27
N GLN A 161 8.20 -30.15 51.12
CA GLN A 161 6.77 -30.10 51.42
C GLN A 161 5.92 -29.74 50.18
N LEU A 162 6.39 -28.80 49.35
CA LEU A 162 5.67 -28.39 48.15
C LEU A 162 5.56 -29.50 47.10
N LYS A 163 6.59 -30.35 46.96
CA LYS A 163 6.53 -31.51 46.05
C LYS A 163 5.62 -32.60 46.60
N GLU A 164 5.66 -32.88 47.90
CA GLU A 164 4.74 -33.83 48.51
C GLU A 164 3.29 -33.37 48.42
N ASP A 165 3.02 -32.08 48.59
CA ASP A 165 1.68 -31.53 48.44
C ASP A 165 1.23 -31.51 46.97
N GLU A 166 2.12 -31.26 46.02
CA GLU A 166 1.81 -31.35 44.58
C GLU A 166 1.52 -32.80 44.15
N ASP A 167 2.27 -33.77 44.66
CA ASP A 167 2.05 -35.20 44.39
C ASP A 167 0.78 -35.72 45.08
N ARG A 168 0.46 -35.23 46.30
CA ARG A 168 -0.82 -35.51 46.97
C ARG A 168 -2.00 -34.92 46.21
N VAL A 169 -1.88 -33.70 45.70
CA VAL A 169 -2.91 -33.07 44.85
C VAL A 169 -3.11 -33.87 43.57
N LYS A 170 -2.03 -34.31 42.90
CA LYS A 170 -2.12 -35.19 41.73
C LYS A 170 -2.80 -36.51 42.04
N GLN A 171 -2.44 -37.17 43.14
CA GLN A 171 -3.08 -38.41 43.60
C GLN A 171 -4.56 -38.22 43.93
N LEU A 172 -4.93 -37.08 44.53
CA LEU A 172 -6.33 -36.75 44.82
C LEU A 172 -7.12 -36.48 43.54
N VAL A 173 -6.54 -35.79 42.55
CA VAL A 173 -7.16 -35.56 41.24
C VAL A 173 -7.35 -36.88 40.49
N GLU A 174 -6.36 -37.77 40.53
CA GLU A 174 -6.47 -39.09 39.90
C GLU A 174 -7.53 -39.97 40.59
N LYS A 175 -7.58 -39.96 41.94
CA LYS A 175 -8.65 -40.64 42.69
C LYS A 175 -10.02 -40.05 42.38
N LEU A 176 -10.13 -38.73 42.23
CA LEU A 176 -11.37 -38.07 41.82
C LEU A 176 -11.80 -38.53 40.43
N GLN A 177 -10.87 -38.57 39.47
CA GLN A 177 -11.16 -39.06 38.12
C GLN A 177 -11.59 -40.54 38.13
N GLN A 178 -10.90 -41.41 38.89
CA GLN A 178 -11.25 -42.82 39.01
C GLN A 178 -12.65 -43.02 39.63
N THR A 179 -12.97 -42.27 40.69
CA THR A 179 -14.30 -42.32 41.32
C THR A 179 -15.40 -41.77 40.40
N GLN A 180 -15.10 -40.74 39.61
CA GLN A 180 -16.02 -40.19 38.63
C GLN A 180 -16.28 -41.17 37.48
N ILE A 181 -15.26 -41.89 36.99
CA ILE A 181 -15.42 -42.98 36.02
C ILE A 181 -16.32 -44.09 36.59
N LYS A 182 -16.02 -44.57 37.81
CA LYS A 182 -16.84 -45.60 38.49
C LYS A 182 -18.29 -45.14 38.72
N LEU A 183 -18.51 -43.85 39.01
CA LEU A 183 -19.84 -43.27 39.15
C LEU A 183 -20.60 -43.30 37.81
N TYR A 184 -19.94 -42.96 36.69
CA TYR A 184 -20.56 -43.04 35.37
C TYR A 184 -20.86 -44.48 34.96
N GLU A 185 -19.98 -45.43 35.26
CA GLU A 185 -20.22 -46.86 35.05
C GLU A 185 -21.42 -47.34 35.87
N SER A 186 -21.49 -46.99 37.16
CA SER A 186 -22.63 -47.32 38.04
C SER A 186 -23.94 -46.68 37.58
N LYS A 187 -23.90 -45.42 37.11
CA LYS A 187 -25.09 -44.76 36.52
C LYS A 187 -25.56 -45.47 35.25
N ASN A 188 -24.63 -45.93 34.41
CA ASN A 188 -24.95 -46.66 33.19
C ASN A 188 -25.53 -48.04 33.49
N THR A 189 -25.01 -48.77 34.48
CA THR A 189 -25.59 -50.07 34.90
C THR A 189 -26.96 -49.90 35.56
N CYS A 190 -27.16 -48.86 36.36
CA CYS A 190 -28.48 -48.52 36.90
C CYS A 190 -29.49 -48.23 35.79
N ALA A 191 -29.08 -47.51 34.73
CA ALA A 191 -29.92 -47.24 33.57
C ALA A 191 -30.25 -48.51 32.76
N SER A 192 -29.28 -49.44 32.58
CA SER A 192 -29.53 -50.71 31.89
C SER A 192 -30.48 -51.60 32.70
N LEU A 193 -30.28 -51.72 34.01
CA LEU A 193 -31.16 -52.48 34.90
C LEU A 193 -32.59 -51.91 34.91
N LYS A 194 -32.74 -50.57 34.88
CA LYS A 194 -34.07 -49.94 34.72
C LYS A 194 -34.73 -50.30 33.39
N GLN A 195 -33.97 -50.36 32.29
CA GLN A 195 -34.50 -50.80 31.00
C GLN A 195 -34.88 -52.27 31.02
N GLU A 196 -34.11 -53.14 31.67
CA GLU A 196 -34.43 -54.55 31.86
C GLU A 196 -35.67 -54.74 32.71
N ILE A 197 -35.81 -54.03 33.84
CA ILE A 197 -37.02 -54.03 34.66
C ILE A 197 -38.23 -53.59 33.84
N ASN A 198 -38.10 -52.53 33.01
CA ASN A 198 -39.19 -52.10 32.15
C ASN A 198 -39.54 -53.13 31.07
N LYS A 199 -38.56 -53.85 30.52
CA LYS A 199 -38.80 -54.96 29.59
C LYS A 199 -39.50 -56.13 30.29
N LEU A 200 -39.06 -56.48 31.50
CA LEU A 200 -39.67 -57.53 32.31
C LEU A 200 -41.10 -57.15 32.72
N HIS A 201 -41.34 -55.90 33.12
CA HIS A 201 -42.70 -55.39 33.35
C HIS A 201 -43.56 -55.51 32.10
N LYS A 202 -43.06 -55.14 30.91
CA LYS A 202 -43.81 -55.29 29.65
C LYS A 202 -44.10 -56.75 29.31
N LEU A 203 -43.14 -57.65 29.50
CA LEU A 203 -43.35 -59.10 29.31
C LEU A 203 -44.39 -59.64 30.28
N LEU A 204 -44.30 -59.23 31.54
CA LEU A 204 -45.27 -59.59 32.57
C LEU A 204 -46.66 -59.04 32.24
N TYR A 205 -46.77 -57.80 31.74
CA TYR A 205 -48.04 -57.24 31.26
C TYR A 205 -48.59 -58.00 30.04
N SER A 206 -47.73 -58.52 29.15
CA SER A 206 -48.17 -59.37 28.05
C SER A 206 -48.60 -60.77 28.48
N GLU A 207 -48.09 -61.29 29.60
CA GLU A 207 -48.48 -62.61 30.15
C GLU A 207 -49.71 -62.54 31.07
N ILE A 208 -49.86 -61.46 31.85
CA ILE A 208 -50.96 -61.29 32.83
C ILE A 208 -52.15 -60.52 32.22
N GLY A 209 -51.94 -59.84 31.09
CA GLY A 209 -52.93 -58.98 30.45
C GLY A 209 -52.94 -57.56 31.03
N GLU A 210 -53.30 -56.58 30.20
CA GLU A 210 -53.19 -55.13 30.46
C GLU A 210 -53.99 -54.59 31.67
N ASN A 211 -54.76 -55.42 32.35
CA ASN A 211 -55.77 -55.00 33.34
C ASN A 211 -55.44 -55.35 34.80
N VAL A 212 -54.24 -55.85 35.13
CA VAL A 212 -53.86 -56.15 36.53
C VAL A 212 -52.78 -55.20 37.03
N ASN A 213 -53.19 -54.28 37.91
CA ASN A 213 -52.30 -53.32 38.56
C ASN A 213 -51.40 -54.05 39.58
N LEU A 214 -50.08 -54.04 39.39
CA LEU A 214 -49.10 -54.72 40.26
C LEU A 214 -49.19 -54.29 41.73
N SER A 215 -49.62 -53.04 41.98
CA SER A 215 -49.89 -52.49 43.31
C SER A 215 -51.04 -53.20 44.04
N ASN A 216 -51.98 -53.81 43.31
CA ASN A 216 -53.12 -54.51 43.90
C ASN A 216 -52.79 -55.98 44.25
N LEU A 217 -51.78 -56.57 43.61
CA LEU A 217 -51.32 -57.94 43.92
C LEU A 217 -50.52 -57.99 45.23
N LEU A 218 -49.76 -56.94 45.54
CA LEU A 218 -49.01 -56.84 46.80
C LEU A 218 -49.93 -56.66 48.03
N ASN A 219 -51.12 -56.08 47.83
CA ASN A 219 -52.07 -55.76 48.90
C ASN A 219 -53.21 -56.78 49.05
N GLN A 220 -53.24 -57.86 48.25
CA GLN A 220 -54.27 -58.90 48.31
C GLN A 220 -53.68 -60.25 48.76
N SER A 221 -53.13 -60.29 49.96
CA SER A 221 -52.84 -61.51 50.68
C SER A 221 -54.12 -62.04 51.35
N GLY A 222 -54.93 -62.77 50.61
CA GLY A 222 -56.09 -63.46 51.17
C GLY A 222 -56.84 -64.29 50.14
N TRP A 223 -56.80 -65.62 50.30
CA TRP A 223 -57.51 -66.59 49.47
C TRP A 223 -59.05 -66.42 49.47
N ARG A 224 -59.58 -65.52 50.32
CA ARG A 224 -61.01 -65.20 50.46
C ARG A 224 -61.55 -64.35 49.30
N GLY A 225 -60.76 -63.40 48.78
CA GLY A 225 -61.19 -62.56 47.64
C GLY A 225 -61.14 -63.28 46.30
N ARG A 226 -60.20 -64.22 46.13
CA ARG A 226 -60.09 -65.02 44.89
C ARG A 226 -61.28 -65.95 44.70
N ALA A 227 -61.77 -66.59 45.75
CA ALA A 227 -62.95 -67.46 45.68
C ALA A 227 -64.23 -66.66 45.34
N GLU A 228 -64.40 -65.49 45.92
CA GLU A 228 -65.53 -64.59 45.67
C GLU A 228 -65.46 -63.99 44.25
N GLN A 229 -64.25 -63.69 43.76
CA GLN A 229 -64.02 -63.25 42.40
C GLN A 229 -64.22 -64.38 41.38
N ILE A 230 -63.85 -65.62 41.70
CA ILE A 230 -64.15 -66.80 40.87
C ILE A 230 -65.65 -67.02 40.80
N TYR A 231 -66.37 -66.93 41.91
CA TYR A 231 -67.83 -67.05 41.93
C TYR A 231 -68.51 -65.94 41.12
N LEU A 232 -68.09 -64.68 41.32
CA LEU A 232 -68.61 -63.55 40.55
C LEU A 232 -68.26 -63.66 39.06
N LEU A 233 -67.08 -64.15 38.71
CA LEU A 233 -66.70 -64.40 37.31
C LEU A 233 -67.49 -65.57 36.73
N GLN A 234 -67.72 -66.65 37.47
CA GLN A 234 -68.56 -67.76 37.04
C GLN A 234 -70.00 -67.31 36.82
N GLN A 235 -70.56 -66.51 37.73
CA GLN A 235 -71.88 -65.91 37.59
C GLN A 235 -71.95 -64.95 36.40
N LYS A 236 -70.88 -64.18 36.15
CA LYS A 236 -70.81 -63.28 35.01
C LYS A 236 -70.59 -64.02 33.70
N ILE A 237 -69.91 -65.16 33.72
CA ILE A 237 -69.76 -66.06 32.57
C ILE A 237 -71.11 -66.68 32.23
N THR A 238 -71.87 -67.18 33.21
CA THR A 238 -73.20 -67.72 32.95
C THR A 238 -74.17 -66.64 32.49
N GLU A 239 -74.10 -65.42 33.05
CA GLU A 239 -74.89 -64.27 32.58
C GLU A 239 -74.49 -63.83 31.17
N LEU A 240 -73.19 -63.78 30.84
CA LEU A 240 -72.71 -63.44 29.51
C LEU A 240 -73.01 -64.55 28.48
N GLN A 241 -72.98 -65.82 28.89
CA GLN A 241 -73.41 -66.94 28.05
C GLN A 241 -74.92 -66.88 27.79
N SER A 242 -75.72 -66.51 28.79
CA SER A 242 -77.16 -66.25 28.62
C SER A 242 -77.39 -65.05 27.70
N ARG A 243 -76.64 -63.96 27.88
CA ARG A 243 -76.73 -62.78 27.01
C ARG A 243 -76.24 -63.06 25.59
N LEU A 244 -75.21 -63.87 25.40
CA LEU A 244 -74.76 -64.32 24.07
C LEU A 244 -75.81 -65.22 23.42
N SER A 245 -76.40 -66.16 24.17
CA SER A 245 -77.50 -67.00 23.70
C SER A 245 -78.74 -66.18 23.33
N GLU A 246 -79.06 -65.12 24.06
CA GLU A 246 -80.15 -64.18 23.75
C GLU A 246 -79.81 -63.28 22.56
N TYR A 247 -78.54 -62.87 22.41
CA TYR A 247 -78.05 -62.03 21.31
C TYR A 247 -77.95 -62.80 19.98
N GLU A 248 -77.58 -64.08 20.04
CA GLU A 248 -77.49 -64.99 18.89
C GLU A 248 -78.89 -65.40 18.39
N GLY A 249 -79.90 -65.40 19.29
CA GLY A 249 -81.30 -65.70 18.95
C GLY A 249 -82.10 -64.55 18.31
N THR A 250 -81.69 -63.28 18.46
CA THR A 250 -82.48 -62.12 17.99
C THR A 250 -81.81 -61.23 16.94
N GLN A 251 -80.54 -61.42 16.58
CA GLN A 251 -79.92 -60.70 15.47
C GLN A 251 -79.84 -61.53 14.18
N LYS A 252 -80.85 -61.31 13.34
CA LYS A 252 -80.77 -61.48 11.89
C LYS A 252 -79.38 -61.09 11.37
N THR A 253 -78.77 -62.07 10.72
CA THR A 253 -77.58 -62.11 9.86
C THR A 253 -77.40 -60.97 8.82
N PHE A 254 -78.24 -59.93 8.81
CA PHE A 254 -78.19 -58.80 7.88
C PHE A 254 -77.57 -57.52 8.46
N GLY A 255 -77.71 -57.25 9.76
CA GLY A 255 -77.23 -56.00 10.38
C GLY A 255 -75.74 -55.99 10.72
N ILE A 256 -75.23 -57.10 11.26
CA ILE A 256 -73.82 -57.28 11.64
C ILE A 256 -72.94 -57.36 10.39
N VAL A 257 -73.31 -58.19 9.41
CA VAL A 257 -72.58 -58.34 8.13
C VAL A 257 -72.51 -57.01 7.35
N SER A 258 -73.56 -56.18 7.44
CA SER A 258 -73.59 -54.84 6.82
C SER A 258 -72.63 -53.85 7.50
N THR A 259 -72.57 -53.86 8.83
CA THR A 259 -71.68 -52.99 9.60
C THR A 259 -70.22 -53.41 9.45
N GLU A 260 -69.95 -54.72 9.44
CA GLU A 260 -68.63 -55.31 9.25
C GLU A 260 -68.08 -55.06 7.83
N ARG A 261 -68.93 -55.17 6.79
CA ARG A 261 -68.57 -54.73 5.42
C ARG A 261 -68.21 -53.24 5.36
N LYS A 262 -68.97 -52.37 6.01
CA LYS A 262 -68.69 -50.92 6.05
C LYS A 262 -67.37 -50.63 6.76
N ASN A 263 -67.09 -51.33 7.86
CA ASN A 263 -65.82 -51.18 8.59
C ASN A 263 -64.61 -51.65 7.76
N LEU A 264 -64.74 -52.75 7.02
CA LEU A 264 -63.70 -53.23 6.11
C LEU A 264 -63.44 -52.25 4.94
N GLU A 265 -64.48 -51.67 4.36
CA GLU A 265 -64.31 -50.66 3.31
C GLU A 265 -63.70 -49.36 3.87
N ASN A 266 -64.09 -48.94 5.08
CA ASN A 266 -63.47 -47.81 5.78
C ASN A 266 -61.98 -48.07 6.06
N LEU A 267 -61.61 -49.26 6.54
CA LEU A 267 -60.21 -49.65 6.75
C LEU A 267 -59.42 -49.62 5.44
N ARG A 268 -60.01 -50.13 4.35
CA ARG A 268 -59.41 -50.11 3.02
C ARG A 268 -59.22 -48.68 2.49
N ASN A 269 -60.17 -47.78 2.76
CA ASN A 269 -60.06 -46.37 2.37
C ASN A 269 -59.00 -45.62 3.19
N VAL A 270 -58.94 -45.85 4.51
CA VAL A 270 -57.88 -45.29 5.37
C VAL A 270 -56.51 -45.81 4.94
N GLU A 271 -56.39 -47.08 4.59
CA GLU A 271 -55.14 -47.67 4.10
C GLU A 271 -54.73 -47.10 2.73
N LYS A 272 -55.67 -46.90 1.79
CA LYS A 272 -55.39 -46.22 0.51
C LYS A 272 -54.94 -44.78 0.72
N GLU A 273 -55.61 -44.05 1.61
CA GLU A 273 -55.27 -42.66 1.93
C GLU A 273 -53.89 -42.57 2.61
N ARG A 274 -53.58 -43.47 3.54
CA ARG A 274 -52.24 -43.59 4.14
C ARG A 274 -51.17 -43.86 3.06
N ARG A 275 -51.43 -44.76 2.10
CA ARG A 275 -50.50 -45.02 0.99
C ARG A 275 -50.32 -43.79 0.11
N ARG A 276 -51.40 -43.08 -0.20
CA ARG A 276 -51.35 -41.84 -0.98
C ARG A 276 -50.51 -40.78 -0.28
N GLN A 277 -50.70 -40.58 1.03
CA GLN A 277 -49.90 -39.66 1.84
C GLN A 277 -48.41 -40.04 1.87
N ILE A 278 -48.10 -41.34 1.98
CA ILE A 278 -46.72 -41.84 1.89
C ILE A 278 -46.13 -41.58 0.50
N GLU A 279 -46.89 -41.79 -0.57
CA GLU A 279 -46.43 -41.55 -1.94
C GLU A 279 -46.22 -40.06 -2.22
N ASP A 280 -47.13 -39.19 -1.77
CA ASP A 280 -47.05 -37.75 -1.93
C ASP A 280 -45.88 -37.16 -1.13
N SER A 281 -45.69 -37.60 0.13
CA SER A 281 -44.50 -37.21 0.92
C SER A 281 -43.20 -37.74 0.31
N ALA A 282 -43.18 -38.95 -0.24
CA ALA A 282 -42.01 -39.48 -0.97
C ALA A 282 -41.70 -38.68 -2.24
N LYS A 283 -42.72 -38.23 -2.98
CA LYS A 283 -42.55 -37.34 -4.15
C LYS A 283 -41.99 -35.99 -3.74
N GLN A 284 -42.51 -35.40 -2.66
CA GLN A 284 -42.00 -34.13 -2.12
C GLN A 284 -40.54 -34.27 -1.66
N LEU A 285 -40.19 -35.35 -0.96
CA LEU A 285 -38.81 -35.63 -0.58
C LEU A 285 -37.88 -35.67 -1.79
N ARG A 286 -38.22 -36.48 -2.81
CA ARG A 286 -37.42 -36.55 -4.05
C ARG A 286 -37.30 -35.20 -4.76
N GLN A 287 -38.37 -34.41 -4.80
CA GLN A 287 -38.34 -33.08 -5.42
C GLN A 287 -37.42 -32.13 -4.65
N THR A 288 -37.47 -32.15 -3.32
CA THR A 288 -36.56 -31.32 -2.48
C THR A 288 -35.11 -31.77 -2.59
N GLU A 289 -34.84 -33.07 -2.67
CA GLU A 289 -33.49 -33.62 -2.91
C GLU A 289 -32.88 -33.11 -4.22
N VAL A 290 -33.66 -33.13 -5.31
CA VAL A 290 -33.22 -32.62 -6.63
C VAL A 290 -32.91 -31.11 -6.56
N VAL A 291 -33.75 -30.34 -5.86
CA VAL A 291 -33.54 -28.90 -5.67
C VAL A 291 -32.28 -28.62 -4.85
N ILE A 292 -32.08 -29.35 -3.74
CA ILE A 292 -30.87 -29.25 -2.90
C ILE A 292 -29.62 -29.55 -3.74
N GLU A 293 -29.64 -30.59 -4.56
CA GLU A 293 -28.50 -30.95 -5.41
C GLU A 293 -28.25 -29.90 -6.50
N GLY A 294 -29.30 -29.26 -7.01
CA GLY A 294 -29.20 -28.09 -7.88
C GLY A 294 -28.51 -26.90 -7.21
N TYR A 295 -28.87 -26.59 -5.96
CA TYR A 295 -28.23 -25.52 -5.20
C TYR A 295 -26.77 -25.84 -4.84
N LYS A 296 -26.44 -27.09 -4.51
CA LYS A 296 -25.04 -27.50 -4.30
C LYS A 296 -24.19 -27.27 -5.53
N ARG A 297 -24.67 -27.67 -6.73
CA ARG A 297 -23.95 -27.40 -7.99
C ARG A 297 -23.75 -25.92 -8.26
N LYS A 298 -24.77 -25.08 -7.99
CA LYS A 298 -24.65 -23.61 -8.11
C LYS A 298 -23.63 -23.04 -7.12
N LEU A 299 -23.58 -23.55 -5.89
CA LEU A 299 -22.62 -23.15 -4.87
C LEU A 299 -21.19 -23.56 -5.26
N GLU A 300 -20.98 -24.77 -5.76
CA GLU A 300 -19.65 -25.18 -6.23
C GLU A 300 -19.19 -24.38 -7.46
N ALA A 301 -20.10 -24.07 -8.39
CA ALA A 301 -19.81 -23.18 -9.50
C ALA A 301 -19.44 -21.75 -9.06
N SER A 302 -20.15 -21.20 -8.06
CA SER A 302 -19.82 -19.87 -7.53
C SER A 302 -18.50 -19.87 -6.77
N LYS A 303 -18.19 -20.91 -5.98
CA LYS A 303 -16.88 -21.09 -5.34
C LYS A 303 -15.75 -21.18 -6.37
N ALA A 304 -15.93 -21.94 -7.45
CA ALA A 304 -14.93 -22.02 -8.51
C ALA A 304 -14.70 -20.65 -9.18
N ARG A 305 -15.77 -19.90 -9.45
CA ARG A 305 -15.67 -18.53 -9.99
C ARG A 305 -14.94 -17.60 -9.04
N ILE A 306 -15.23 -17.66 -7.73
CA ILE A 306 -14.53 -16.84 -6.73
C ILE A 306 -13.03 -17.13 -6.77
N LYS A 307 -12.62 -18.41 -6.79
CA LYS A 307 -11.19 -18.78 -6.86
C LYS A 307 -10.49 -18.22 -8.10
N VAL A 308 -11.15 -18.26 -9.26
CA VAL A 308 -10.59 -17.68 -10.50
C VAL A 308 -10.46 -16.16 -10.39
N LEU A 309 -11.50 -15.47 -9.90
CA LEU A 309 -11.47 -14.02 -9.71
C LEU A 309 -10.43 -13.59 -8.67
N GLU A 310 -10.24 -14.36 -7.60
CA GLU A 310 -9.19 -14.13 -6.60
C GLU A 310 -7.80 -14.28 -7.22
N HIS A 311 -7.60 -15.27 -8.08
CA HIS A 311 -6.35 -15.44 -8.82
C HIS A 311 -6.08 -14.26 -9.77
N GLU A 312 -7.06 -13.86 -10.58
CA GLU A 312 -6.96 -12.71 -11.48
C GLU A 312 -6.67 -11.41 -10.71
N LEU A 313 -7.31 -11.22 -9.56
CA LEU A 313 -7.08 -10.08 -8.68
C LEU A 313 -5.65 -10.08 -8.12
N ASN A 314 -5.10 -11.24 -7.75
CA ASN A 314 -3.72 -11.34 -7.30
C ASN A 314 -2.71 -11.07 -8.43
N VAL A 315 -2.98 -11.55 -9.65
CA VAL A 315 -2.18 -11.22 -10.83
C VAL A 315 -2.21 -9.71 -11.12
N ALA A 316 -3.39 -9.09 -11.08
CA ALA A 316 -3.52 -7.65 -11.27
C ALA A 316 -2.77 -6.84 -10.20
N LYS A 317 -2.82 -7.27 -8.93
CA LYS A 317 -2.01 -6.68 -7.86
C LYS A 317 -0.51 -6.80 -8.11
N GLY A 318 -0.04 -7.95 -8.58
CA GLY A 318 1.36 -8.16 -8.97
C GLY A 318 1.79 -7.22 -10.11
N ASN A 319 0.95 -7.09 -11.13
CA ASN A 319 1.19 -6.16 -12.24
C ASN A 319 1.28 -4.71 -11.74
N ILE A 320 0.37 -4.27 -10.87
CA ILE A 320 0.41 -2.93 -10.26
C ILE A 320 1.71 -2.73 -9.46
N ALA A 321 2.15 -3.73 -8.69
CA ALA A 321 3.39 -3.65 -7.93
C ALA A 321 4.60 -3.45 -8.86
N SER A 322 4.72 -4.25 -9.93
CA SER A 322 5.82 -4.10 -10.90
C SER A 322 5.79 -2.76 -11.64
N LEU A 323 4.60 -2.21 -11.93
CA LEU A 323 4.46 -0.89 -12.53
C LEU A 323 4.87 0.22 -11.55
N ASN A 324 4.57 0.07 -10.27
CA ASN A 324 5.01 1.01 -9.24
C ASN A 324 6.54 0.98 -9.06
N GLU A 325 7.17 -0.19 -9.15
CA GLU A 325 8.64 -0.29 -9.14
C GLU A 325 9.26 0.42 -10.34
N LYS A 326 8.70 0.23 -11.55
CA LYS A 326 9.13 0.96 -12.75
C LYS A 326 8.97 2.47 -12.59
N ARG A 327 7.80 2.91 -12.09
CA ARG A 327 7.56 4.32 -11.79
C ARG A 327 8.60 4.88 -10.81
N SER A 328 8.91 4.16 -9.74
CA SER A 328 9.93 4.59 -8.78
C SER A 328 11.31 4.68 -9.41
N HIS A 329 11.64 3.77 -10.33
CA HIS A 329 12.89 3.83 -11.08
C HIS A 329 12.94 5.06 -12.01
N ASP A 330 11.84 5.32 -12.73
CA ASP A 330 11.71 6.49 -13.59
C ASP A 330 11.79 7.79 -12.78
N ASP A 331 11.17 7.85 -11.61
CA ASP A 331 11.26 9.00 -10.68
C ASP A 331 12.71 9.26 -10.24
N HIS A 332 13.46 8.21 -9.91
CA HIS A 332 14.90 8.33 -9.59
C HIS A 332 15.74 8.77 -10.79
N LEU A 333 15.42 8.29 -12.00
CA LEU A 333 16.10 8.73 -13.22
C LEU A 333 15.84 10.22 -13.48
N ILE A 334 14.58 10.66 -13.37
CA ILE A 334 14.19 12.06 -13.53
C ILE A 334 14.92 12.93 -12.50
N GLU A 335 14.96 12.52 -11.24
CA GLU A 335 15.69 13.22 -10.18
C GLU A 335 17.18 13.36 -10.52
N THR A 336 17.80 12.28 -10.98
CA THR A 336 19.22 12.28 -11.38
C THR A 336 19.48 13.23 -12.54
N LEU A 337 18.61 13.23 -13.55
CA LEU A 337 18.72 14.13 -14.71
C LEU A 337 18.50 15.60 -14.32
N ASN A 338 17.51 15.88 -13.48
CA ASN A 338 17.25 17.21 -12.96
C ASN A 338 18.43 17.74 -12.13
N ASN A 339 19.04 16.89 -11.30
CA ASN A 339 20.24 17.26 -10.55
C ASN A 339 21.42 17.59 -11.47
N ARG A 340 21.60 16.83 -12.56
CA ARG A 340 22.62 17.13 -13.57
C ARG A 340 22.34 18.46 -14.28
N LEU A 341 21.10 18.70 -14.69
CA LEU A 341 20.69 19.97 -15.31
C LEU A 341 20.96 21.16 -14.39
N LYS A 342 20.58 21.05 -13.11
CA LYS A 342 20.83 22.08 -12.12
C LYS A 342 22.33 22.38 -11.93
N ILE A 343 23.17 21.35 -11.89
CA ILE A 343 24.63 21.53 -11.83
C ILE A 343 25.15 22.24 -13.09
N THR A 344 24.64 21.90 -14.27
CA THR A 344 25.08 22.55 -15.52
C THR A 344 24.62 24.00 -15.60
N GLU A 345 23.42 24.30 -15.09
CA GLU A 345 22.86 25.65 -15.02
C GLU A 345 23.66 26.53 -14.07
N ILE A 346 23.96 26.06 -12.86
CA ILE A 346 24.83 26.77 -11.91
C ILE A 346 26.21 27.05 -12.53
N LYS A 347 26.81 26.06 -13.20
CA LYS A 347 28.10 26.27 -13.89
C LYS A 347 27.98 27.28 -15.03
N HIS A 348 26.83 27.40 -15.68
CA HIS A 348 26.61 28.40 -16.72
C HIS A 348 26.53 29.79 -16.10
N GLU A 349 25.73 29.95 -15.04
CA GLU A 349 25.62 31.20 -14.28
C GLU A 349 26.99 31.66 -13.75
N GLU A 350 27.78 30.74 -13.17
CA GLU A 350 29.15 31.03 -12.73
C GLU A 350 30.02 31.58 -13.87
N ARG A 351 29.97 30.95 -15.06
CA ARG A 351 30.72 31.44 -16.23
C ARG A 351 30.23 32.80 -16.71
N GLU A 352 28.92 33.05 -16.71
CA GLU A 352 28.37 34.35 -17.08
C GLU A 352 28.81 35.45 -16.10
N THR A 353 28.79 35.17 -14.79
CA THR A 353 29.28 36.11 -13.79
C THR A 353 30.78 36.39 -13.95
N ASP A 354 31.58 35.36 -14.22
CA ASP A 354 33.01 35.48 -14.51
C ASP A 354 33.29 36.33 -15.76
N VAL A 355 32.54 36.10 -16.84
CA VAL A 355 32.66 36.87 -18.09
C VAL A 355 32.26 38.33 -17.86
N LYS A 356 31.18 38.57 -17.12
CA LYS A 356 30.73 39.92 -16.74
C LYS A 356 31.80 40.64 -15.91
N ASN A 357 32.35 39.99 -14.89
CA ASN A 357 33.41 40.57 -14.05
C ASN A 357 34.68 40.90 -14.87
N ARG A 358 35.06 40.06 -15.84
CA ARG A 358 36.17 40.33 -16.76
C ARG A 358 35.86 41.50 -17.69
N ALA A 359 34.64 41.56 -18.23
CA ALA A 359 34.20 42.67 -19.07
C ALA A 359 34.22 44.00 -18.31
N GLU A 360 33.71 44.04 -17.08
CA GLU A 360 33.76 45.22 -16.20
C GLU A 360 35.21 45.64 -15.87
N LYS A 361 36.14 44.68 -15.73
CA LYS A 361 37.56 44.98 -15.52
C LYS A 361 38.18 45.64 -16.76
N ILE A 362 37.93 45.08 -17.93
CA ILE A 362 38.41 45.64 -19.21
C ILE A 362 37.79 47.02 -19.44
N GLU A 363 36.50 47.21 -19.13
CA GLU A 363 35.83 48.51 -19.23
C GLU A 363 36.50 49.56 -18.34
N ARG A 364 36.80 49.22 -17.09
CA ARG A 364 37.55 50.10 -16.17
C ARG A 364 38.94 50.44 -16.72
N GLU A 365 39.68 49.46 -17.22
CA GLU A 365 41.00 49.68 -17.84
C GLU A 365 40.90 50.59 -19.08
N CYS A 366 39.91 50.37 -19.95
CA CYS A 366 39.63 51.22 -21.11
C CYS A 366 39.30 52.66 -20.69
N THR A 367 38.52 52.86 -19.63
CA THR A 367 38.23 54.21 -19.11
C THR A 367 39.47 54.91 -18.58
N ASN A 368 40.34 54.19 -17.86
CA ASN A 368 41.61 54.74 -17.36
C ASN A 368 42.54 55.15 -18.51
N LEU A 369 42.74 54.26 -19.48
CA LEU A 369 43.56 54.55 -20.67
C LEU A 369 43.02 55.75 -21.46
N LYS A 370 41.69 55.89 -21.55
CA LYS A 370 41.06 57.06 -22.18
C LYS A 370 41.37 58.35 -21.42
N ASN A 371 41.34 58.33 -20.09
CA ASN A 371 41.68 59.50 -19.26
C ASN A 371 43.16 59.86 -19.40
N ASP A 372 44.06 58.88 -19.40
CA ASP A 372 45.50 59.09 -19.60
C ASP A 372 45.79 59.67 -21.00
N LEU A 373 45.12 59.14 -22.04
CA LEU A 373 45.20 59.68 -23.40
C LEU A 373 44.76 61.14 -23.45
N GLN A 374 43.65 61.50 -22.79
CA GLN A 374 43.19 62.88 -22.71
C GLN A 374 44.18 63.78 -21.96
N ALA A 375 44.76 63.32 -20.86
CA ALA A 375 45.77 64.07 -20.11
C ALA A 375 47.03 64.32 -20.95
N ALA A 376 47.51 63.31 -21.67
CA ALA A 376 48.62 63.43 -22.60
C ALA A 376 48.32 64.40 -23.75
N GLN A 377 47.09 64.36 -24.30
CA GLN A 377 46.65 65.29 -25.34
C GLN A 377 46.69 66.74 -24.84
N LEU A 378 46.18 67.01 -23.63
CA LEU A 378 46.25 68.35 -23.03
C LEU A 378 47.70 68.82 -22.82
N GLN A 379 48.62 67.91 -22.48
CA GLN A 379 50.05 68.22 -22.36
C GLN A 379 50.68 68.56 -23.71
N ILE A 380 50.37 67.79 -24.75
CA ILE A 380 50.80 68.07 -26.14
C ILE A 380 50.30 69.45 -26.57
N ASP A 381 49.04 69.78 -26.32
CA ASP A 381 48.47 71.08 -26.69
C ASP A 381 49.10 72.26 -25.92
N ARG A 382 49.49 72.04 -24.65
CA ARG A 382 50.28 73.03 -23.89
C ARG A 382 51.67 73.24 -24.50
N LEU A 383 52.36 72.15 -24.88
CA LEU A 383 53.68 72.23 -25.50
C LEU A 383 53.63 72.88 -26.89
N ARG A 384 52.62 72.55 -27.70
CA ARG A 384 52.38 73.19 -29.00
C ARG A 384 52.18 74.69 -28.87
N ARG A 385 51.36 75.15 -27.92
CA ARG A 385 51.20 76.60 -27.65
C ARG A 385 52.51 77.26 -27.25
N ARG A 386 53.31 76.61 -26.39
CA ARG A 386 54.62 77.14 -26.00
C ARG A 386 55.61 77.20 -27.17
N LEU A 387 55.57 76.21 -28.07
CA LEU A 387 56.37 76.22 -29.30
C LEU A 387 55.95 77.39 -30.20
N GLU A 388 54.66 77.57 -30.43
CA GLU A 388 54.10 78.69 -31.19
C GLU A 388 54.52 80.05 -30.59
N GLU A 389 54.41 80.21 -29.27
CA GLU A 389 54.87 81.41 -28.56
C GLU A 389 56.37 81.69 -28.81
N ARG A 390 57.20 80.64 -28.81
CA ARG A 390 58.65 80.75 -29.08
C ARG A 390 58.96 81.01 -30.54
N GLU A 391 58.19 80.44 -31.47
CA GLU A 391 58.31 80.72 -32.90
C GLU A 391 57.98 82.19 -33.19
N ILE A 392 56.89 82.72 -32.62
CA ILE A 392 56.55 84.14 -32.69
C ILE A 392 57.67 85.02 -32.10
N GLU A 393 58.29 84.61 -31.00
CA GLU A 393 59.42 85.32 -30.39
C GLU A 393 60.67 85.29 -31.29
N ILE A 394 60.99 84.15 -31.89
CA ILE A 394 62.07 84.00 -32.87
C ILE A 394 61.83 84.89 -34.08
N ASP A 395 60.60 84.94 -34.61
CA ASP A 395 60.25 85.80 -35.73
C ASP A 395 60.36 87.29 -35.37
N LYS A 396 59.96 87.69 -34.16
CA LYS A 396 60.18 89.05 -33.65
C LYS A 396 61.66 89.39 -33.56
N LEU A 397 62.49 88.47 -33.07
CA LEU A 397 63.95 88.65 -32.98
C LEU A 397 64.63 88.65 -34.36
N ARG A 398 64.10 87.91 -35.34
CA ARG A 398 64.57 87.95 -36.73
C ARG A 398 64.20 89.25 -37.44
N ASN A 399 63.04 89.82 -37.12
CA ASN A 399 62.51 91.03 -37.77
C ASN A 399 62.94 92.33 -37.05
N GLY A 400 63.33 92.25 -35.77
CA GLY A 400 63.97 93.33 -35.02
C GLY A 400 65.48 93.33 -35.28
N THR A 401 65.93 94.32 -36.05
CA THR A 401 67.31 94.84 -36.19
C THR A 401 68.41 94.05 -35.48
N VAL A 402 69.30 93.45 -36.27
CA VAL A 402 70.67 93.09 -35.86
C VAL A 402 71.43 94.38 -35.50
N PRO A 403 72.08 94.47 -34.32
CA PRO A 403 73.40 95.07 -34.27
C PRO A 403 74.43 94.10 -33.69
N ASN A 404 75.34 93.72 -34.57
CA ASN A 404 76.74 93.34 -34.39
C ASN A 404 77.21 92.58 -33.14
N ILE A 405 77.79 91.42 -33.45
CA ILE A 405 78.70 90.59 -32.65
C ILE A 405 80.05 91.30 -32.51
N TRP A 406 80.52 91.54 -31.28
CA TRP A 406 81.89 91.39 -30.74
C TRP A 406 82.09 92.31 -29.51
N GLU A 407 82.84 91.84 -28.50
CA GLU A 407 83.10 92.46 -27.17
C GLU A 407 81.94 92.29 -26.17
N ILE A 408 82.06 91.58 -25.04
CA ILE A 408 82.94 91.89 -23.91
C ILE A 408 83.24 90.60 -23.12
N LYS A 409 84.54 90.29 -23.02
CA LYS A 409 85.14 89.48 -21.94
C LYS A 409 85.21 90.33 -20.66
N SER A 410 85.01 89.67 -19.51
CA SER A 410 85.57 89.97 -18.16
C SER A 410 84.62 90.53 -17.10
N ARG A 411 84.16 89.67 -16.17
CA ARG A 411 84.47 89.73 -14.71
C ARG A 411 83.73 88.63 -13.90
N LYS A 412 84.51 87.62 -13.46
CA LYS A 412 84.62 87.06 -12.08
C LYS A 412 83.69 87.70 -11.02
N ILE A 413 82.84 87.01 -10.24
CA ILE A 413 83.03 86.14 -9.03
C ILE A 413 81.59 86.06 -8.42
N THR A 414 80.98 84.96 -7.95
CA THR A 414 81.32 83.98 -6.89
C THR A 414 80.32 82.80 -6.98
N GLN A 415 80.81 81.58 -6.78
CA GLN A 415 80.08 80.34 -6.38
C GLN A 415 79.50 80.50 -4.95
N PRO A 416 78.57 79.68 -4.41
CA PRO A 416 78.66 78.20 -4.45
C PRO A 416 77.36 77.36 -4.51
N GLU A 417 77.56 76.10 -4.93
CA GLU A 417 76.91 74.85 -4.47
C GLU A 417 75.40 74.70 -4.76
N GLU A 418 74.84 73.59 -5.26
CA GLU A 418 75.17 72.18 -5.03
C GLU A 418 74.31 71.28 -5.97
N PHE A 419 74.85 70.13 -6.38
CA PHE A 419 74.19 68.92 -6.94
C PHE A 419 73.60 68.88 -8.37
N LEU A 420 74.47 68.45 -9.29
CA LEU A 420 74.18 67.40 -10.26
C LEU A 420 74.07 66.04 -9.53
N ASN A 421 73.09 65.21 -9.88
CA ASN A 421 73.28 63.76 -9.98
C ASN A 421 72.30 63.17 -11.01
N ASN A 422 72.87 62.74 -12.13
CA ASN A 422 72.23 62.01 -13.22
C ASN A 422 72.53 60.51 -13.08
N LEU A 423 71.50 59.71 -13.33
CA LEU A 423 71.48 58.45 -14.10
C LEU A 423 72.42 57.26 -13.75
N ASN A 424 71.75 56.12 -13.54
CA ASN A 424 72.05 54.74 -13.98
C ASN A 424 73.24 53.98 -13.38
N HIS A 425 72.95 52.83 -12.77
CA HIS A 425 73.58 51.53 -13.14
C HIS A 425 72.68 50.34 -12.72
N ASN A 426 72.37 49.49 -13.69
CA ASN A 426 71.81 48.15 -13.52
C ASN A 426 72.88 47.17 -13.02
N SER A 427 72.59 46.33 -12.00
CA SER A 427 72.98 44.91 -11.96
C SER A 427 72.49 44.21 -10.68
N SER A 428 71.64 43.21 -10.87
CA SER A 428 71.25 42.10 -9.97
C SER A 428 72.46 41.17 -9.64
N PRO A 429 72.37 40.09 -8.82
CA PRO A 429 71.84 39.88 -7.46
C PRO A 429 72.90 39.24 -6.53
N HIS A 430 72.93 39.55 -5.22
CA HIS A 430 73.57 38.64 -4.25
C HIS A 430 72.87 38.59 -2.90
N SER A 431 72.65 37.34 -2.49
CA SER A 431 72.18 36.88 -1.19
C SER A 431 73.07 37.39 -0.06
N VAL A 432 72.49 38.14 0.87
CA VAL A 432 72.99 38.22 2.25
C VAL A 432 71.80 38.09 3.19
N ARG A 433 71.82 36.99 3.93
CA ARG A 433 70.94 36.66 5.04
C ARG A 433 71.14 37.69 6.18
N SER A 434 70.04 38.10 6.79
CA SER A 434 69.94 38.72 8.13
C SER A 434 70.07 40.24 8.24
N THR A 435 68.92 40.91 8.09
CA THR A 435 68.35 41.77 9.14
C THR A 435 66.85 41.55 9.09
N CYS A 436 66.32 40.71 9.99
CA CYS A 436 64.86 40.56 10.11
C CYS A 436 64.32 41.92 10.60
N GLU A 437 63.64 42.65 9.72
CA GLU A 437 62.95 43.86 10.12
C GLU A 437 61.90 43.47 11.19
N PRO A 438 61.74 44.25 12.28
CA PRO A 438 60.73 43.99 13.31
C PRO A 438 59.31 43.78 12.75
N ASN A 439 59.07 44.26 11.53
CA ASN A 439 57.82 44.19 10.81
C ASN A 439 57.48 42.78 10.27
N GLU A 440 58.47 41.95 9.91
CA GLU A 440 58.22 40.63 9.31
C GLU A 440 57.61 39.64 10.32
N TYR A 441 58.10 39.65 11.56
CA TYR A 441 57.54 38.83 12.65
C TYR A 441 56.12 39.26 13.01
N VAL A 442 55.79 40.54 12.91
CA VAL A 442 54.43 41.06 13.15
C VAL A 442 53.47 40.57 12.05
N ILE A 443 53.89 40.65 10.79
CA ILE A 443 53.08 40.15 9.66
C ILE A 443 52.86 38.64 9.77
N LEU A 444 53.91 37.88 10.11
CA LEU A 444 53.81 36.44 10.30
C LEU A 444 52.90 36.07 11.50
N ALA A 445 52.99 36.82 12.60
CA ALA A 445 52.12 36.62 13.76
C ALA A 445 50.66 36.92 13.44
N LEU A 446 50.37 38.01 12.71
CA LEU A 446 49.02 38.36 12.26
C LEU A 446 48.46 37.30 11.29
N ALA A 447 49.27 36.77 10.38
CA ALA A 447 48.87 35.69 9.49
C ALA A 447 48.58 34.39 10.26
N ALA A 448 49.41 34.05 11.24
CA ALA A 448 49.21 32.89 12.11
C ALA A 448 47.96 33.04 13.00
N GLU A 449 47.70 34.24 13.52
CA GLU A 449 46.49 34.57 14.29
C GLU A 449 45.23 34.42 13.42
N ALA A 450 45.26 34.93 12.18
CA ALA A 450 44.17 34.78 11.22
C ALA A 450 43.89 33.30 10.88
N GLU A 451 44.94 32.49 10.69
CA GLU A 451 44.75 31.05 10.44
C GLU A 451 44.26 30.32 11.70
N ARG A 452 44.73 30.70 12.90
CA ARG A 452 44.20 30.18 14.18
C ARG A 452 42.70 30.44 14.30
N GLU A 453 42.23 31.64 13.99
CA GLU A 453 40.80 31.96 13.99
C GLU A 453 40.01 31.17 12.95
N ARG A 454 40.56 30.99 11.75
CA ARG A 454 39.95 30.19 10.68
C ARG A 454 39.81 28.72 11.11
N LEU A 455 40.83 28.17 11.73
CA LEU A 455 40.81 26.80 12.27
C LEU A 455 39.83 26.66 13.43
N LEU A 456 39.72 27.65 14.33
CA LEU A 456 38.70 27.65 15.39
C LEU A 456 37.28 27.66 14.81
N LYS A 457 37.02 28.51 13.79
CA LYS A 457 35.74 28.50 13.07
C LYS A 457 35.47 27.12 12.46
N LEU A 458 36.47 26.50 11.83
CA LEU A 458 36.33 25.15 11.28
C LEU A 458 36.00 24.10 12.37
N ILE A 459 36.69 24.14 13.52
CA ILE A 459 36.41 23.27 14.66
C ILE A 459 34.95 23.45 15.14
N THR A 460 34.46 24.68 15.24
CA THR A 460 33.05 24.91 15.64
C THR A 460 32.06 24.31 14.64
N ILE A 461 32.34 24.41 13.34
CA ILE A 461 31.50 23.83 12.29
C ILE A 461 31.54 22.30 12.35
N LEU A 462 32.74 21.72 12.53
CA LEU A 462 32.91 20.27 12.65
C LEU A 462 32.23 19.72 13.89
N ASN A 463 32.34 20.39 15.04
CA ASN A 463 31.63 19.99 16.27
C ASN A 463 30.11 20.03 16.07
N ARG A 464 29.57 21.08 15.45
CA ARG A 464 28.13 21.15 15.11
C ARG A 464 27.69 20.03 14.18
N ARG A 465 28.51 19.68 13.18
CA ARG A 465 28.23 18.54 12.29
C ARG A 465 28.26 17.23 13.07
N LEU A 466 29.24 17.04 13.93
CA LEU A 466 29.39 15.85 14.75
C LEU A 466 28.21 15.68 15.72
N ASP A 467 27.75 16.76 16.36
CA ASP A 467 26.57 16.73 17.22
C ASP A 467 25.29 16.44 16.43
N LYS A 468 25.17 16.94 15.20
CA LYS A 468 24.07 16.59 14.31
C LYS A 468 24.08 15.09 13.97
N GLU A 469 25.23 14.55 13.57
CA GLU A 469 25.38 13.12 13.28
C GLU A 469 25.04 12.25 14.50
N ARG A 470 25.47 12.65 15.71
CA ARG A 470 25.09 11.97 16.96
C ARG A 470 23.58 11.96 17.18
N ASN A 471 22.92 13.10 17.00
CA ASN A 471 21.46 13.21 17.12
C ASN A 471 20.74 12.34 16.08
N ASP A 472 21.21 12.34 14.83
CA ASP A 472 20.65 11.53 13.75
C ASP A 472 20.81 10.02 14.06
N ILE A 473 21.95 9.60 14.61
CA ILE A 473 22.19 8.23 15.09
C ILE A 473 21.22 7.87 16.23
N ASP A 474 21.00 8.76 17.19
CA ASP A 474 20.08 8.51 18.30
C ASP A 474 18.63 8.38 17.83
N ILE A 475 18.21 9.21 16.86
CA ILE A 475 16.89 9.11 16.23
C ILE A 475 16.75 7.76 15.51
N LEU A 476 17.74 7.36 14.70
CA LEU A 476 17.76 6.08 13.99
C LEU A 476 17.77 4.87 14.95
N SER A 477 18.50 4.96 16.06
CA SER A 477 18.53 3.93 17.10
C SER A 477 17.15 3.76 17.76
N ASN A 478 16.47 4.87 18.03
CA ASN A 478 15.11 4.87 18.60
C ASN A 478 14.07 4.33 17.61
N THR A 479 14.12 4.70 16.33
CA THR A 479 13.22 4.14 15.32
C THR A 479 13.46 2.64 15.14
N LEU A 480 14.71 2.19 15.08
CA LEU A 480 15.04 0.76 15.02
C LEU A 480 14.50 -0.02 16.24
N ARG A 481 14.62 0.54 17.45
CA ARG A 481 14.07 -0.06 18.67
C ARG A 481 12.54 -0.19 18.60
N ASN A 482 11.87 0.82 18.05
CA ASN A 482 10.42 0.80 17.87
C ASN A 482 9.98 -0.23 16.82
N GLU A 483 10.68 -0.33 15.70
CA GLU A 483 10.41 -1.35 14.68
C GLU A 483 10.65 -2.76 15.21
N LYS A 484 11.72 -3.00 15.99
CA LYS A 484 11.94 -4.29 16.68
C LYS A 484 10.79 -4.64 17.63
N LYS A 485 10.28 -3.67 18.40
CA LYS A 485 9.11 -3.88 19.28
C LYS A 485 7.84 -4.20 18.48
N LYS A 486 7.61 -3.53 17.34
CA LYS A 486 6.47 -3.83 16.45
C LYS A 486 6.60 -5.23 15.85
N SER A 487 7.79 -5.59 15.36
CA SER A 487 8.09 -6.91 14.82
C SER A 487 7.81 -8.01 15.85
N ALA A 488 8.30 -7.86 17.09
CA ALA A 488 8.04 -8.83 18.15
C ALA A 488 6.54 -9.00 18.46
N LYS A 489 5.76 -7.92 18.43
CA LYS A 489 4.29 -7.98 18.61
C LYS A 489 3.61 -8.71 17.45
N LEU A 490 4.03 -8.47 16.22
CA LEU A 490 3.50 -9.16 15.03
C LEU A 490 3.86 -10.64 15.07
N GLU A 491 5.10 -10.98 15.43
CA GLU A 491 5.56 -12.36 15.56
C GLU A 491 4.77 -13.11 16.65
N LEU A 492 4.49 -12.47 17.78
CA LEU A 492 3.61 -13.03 18.81
C LEU A 492 2.18 -13.24 18.28
N LYS A 493 1.65 -12.31 17.47
CA LYS A 493 0.32 -12.44 16.87
C LYS A 493 0.27 -13.57 15.85
N ILE A 494 1.33 -13.74 15.05
CA ILE A 494 1.46 -14.87 14.12
C ILE A 494 1.47 -16.19 14.89
N ARG A 495 2.30 -16.31 15.93
CA ARG A 495 2.33 -17.53 16.77
C ARG A 495 0.96 -17.85 17.37
N LYS A 496 0.21 -16.85 17.84
CA LYS A 496 -1.16 -17.04 18.35
C LYS A 496 -2.11 -17.55 17.26
N LEU A 497 -2.12 -16.92 16.09
CA LEU A 497 -2.95 -17.33 14.97
C LEU A 497 -2.59 -18.73 14.45
N GLU A 498 -1.30 -19.11 14.47
CA GLU A 498 -0.86 -20.46 14.15
C GLU A 498 -1.37 -21.49 15.16
N THR A 499 -1.32 -21.18 16.46
CA THR A 499 -1.88 -22.06 17.50
C THR A 499 -3.41 -22.18 17.39
N GLU A 500 -4.12 -21.10 17.03
CA GLU A 500 -5.57 -21.13 16.81
C GLU A 500 -5.93 -21.94 15.55
N ARG A 501 -5.14 -21.83 14.47
CA ARG A 501 -5.34 -22.62 13.23
C ARG A 501 -5.19 -24.12 13.46
N ILE A 502 -4.27 -24.53 14.34
CA ILE A 502 -4.08 -25.94 14.72
C ILE A 502 -5.22 -26.43 15.63
N GLY A 503 -5.81 -25.54 16.43
CA GLY A 503 -6.97 -25.84 17.28
C GLY A 503 -8.29 -26.03 16.52
N ILE A 504 -8.50 -25.34 15.40
CA ILE A 504 -9.78 -25.33 14.65
C ILE A 504 -10.00 -26.59 13.79
N VAL A 505 -8.96 -27.43 13.56
CA VAL A 505 -9.13 -28.70 12.80
C VAL A 505 -9.84 -29.79 13.62
N LYS A 506 -9.98 -29.61 14.93
CA LYS A 506 -10.75 -30.52 15.80
C LYS A 506 -12.00 -29.78 16.28
N ILE A 507 -13.15 -30.09 15.68
CA ILE A 507 -14.54 -29.96 16.17
C ILE A 507 -15.45 -29.45 15.03
N ASP A 508 -16.10 -30.39 14.32
CA ASP A 508 -17.56 -30.50 14.27
C ASP A 508 -18.01 -31.48 13.18
N THR A 509 -18.31 -32.73 13.56
CA THR A 509 -19.22 -33.59 12.79
C THR A 509 -19.95 -34.55 13.73
N GLY A 510 -20.83 -33.99 14.56
CA GLY A 510 -21.73 -34.75 15.41
C GLY A 510 -23.04 -35.08 14.70
N TYR A 511 -23.12 -36.25 14.07
CA TYR A 511 -24.38 -36.99 13.89
C TYR A 511 -24.13 -38.48 14.17
N ARG A 512 -25.01 -39.06 15.00
CA ARG A 512 -24.91 -40.41 15.57
C ARG A 512 -24.84 -41.52 14.51
N THR A 513 -24.11 -42.60 14.82
CA THR A 513 -24.71 -43.95 14.97
C THR A 513 -23.79 -44.86 15.81
N LYS A 514 -24.36 -45.66 16.71
CA LYS A 514 -23.63 -46.70 17.45
C LYS A 514 -23.48 -47.93 16.54
N LEU A 515 -22.26 -48.42 16.34
CA LEU A 515 -21.97 -49.82 15.98
C LEU A 515 -20.61 -50.24 16.60
N PRO A 516 -20.43 -51.48 17.10
CA PRO A 516 -19.29 -51.86 17.93
C PRO A 516 -18.07 -52.32 17.11
N LYS A 517 -16.88 -52.08 17.69
CA LYS A 517 -15.60 -52.79 17.47
C LYS A 517 -15.10 -52.93 16.02
N LEU A 518 -14.37 -51.91 15.54
CA LEU A 518 -13.27 -52.10 14.57
C LEU A 518 -12.22 -50.97 14.66
N LEU A 519 -11.58 -50.80 15.81
CA LEU A 519 -10.44 -49.89 15.98
C LEU A 519 -9.13 -50.67 15.85
N LYS A 520 -8.60 -50.70 14.62
CA LYS A 520 -7.18 -51.00 14.31
C LYS A 520 -6.76 -50.61 12.89
N ALA A 521 -7.69 -50.27 12.00
CA ALA A 521 -7.41 -49.85 10.62
C ALA A 521 -7.35 -48.31 10.44
N SER A 522 -8.18 -47.56 11.17
CA SER A 522 -8.30 -46.10 11.02
C SER A 522 -7.03 -45.32 11.41
N ASP A 523 -6.35 -45.71 12.49
CA ASP A 523 -5.12 -45.04 12.92
C ASP A 523 -3.96 -45.24 11.94
N LYS A 524 -3.92 -46.39 11.25
CA LYS A 524 -2.90 -46.64 10.22
C LYS A 524 -3.15 -45.80 8.97
N GLN A 525 -4.42 -45.63 8.57
CA GLN A 525 -4.79 -44.82 7.40
C GLN A 525 -4.44 -43.33 7.61
N MET A 526 -4.75 -42.77 8.78
CA MET A 526 -4.39 -41.38 9.13
C MET A 526 -2.86 -41.18 9.20
N ASN A 527 -2.12 -42.16 9.69
CA ASN A 527 -0.66 -42.10 9.80
C ASN A 527 0.02 -42.24 8.43
N VAL A 528 -0.54 -43.04 7.51
CA VAL A 528 -0.07 -43.15 6.12
C VAL A 528 -0.32 -41.86 5.34
N GLU A 529 -1.49 -41.24 5.48
CA GLU A 529 -1.76 -39.94 4.82
C GLU A 529 -0.89 -38.81 5.38
N GLN A 530 -0.64 -38.79 6.69
CA GLN A 530 0.27 -37.82 7.29
C GLN A 530 1.72 -38.02 6.83
N MET A 531 2.16 -39.27 6.66
CA MET A 531 3.48 -39.61 6.12
C MET A 531 3.58 -39.25 4.63
N ARG A 532 2.50 -39.42 3.86
CA ARG A 532 2.42 -39.03 2.46
C ARG A 532 2.53 -37.52 2.27
N LEU A 533 1.77 -36.74 3.03
CA LEU A 533 1.85 -35.27 3.02
C LEU A 533 3.25 -34.77 3.43
N LYS A 534 3.87 -35.42 4.41
CA LYS A 534 5.25 -35.09 4.81
C LYS A 534 6.27 -35.42 3.70
N MET A 535 6.07 -36.51 2.98
CA MET A 535 6.93 -36.89 1.85
C MET A 535 6.77 -35.92 0.67
N GLU A 536 5.53 -35.50 0.38
CA GLU A 536 5.22 -34.50 -0.65
C GLU A 536 5.85 -33.14 -0.33
N LEU A 537 5.75 -32.68 0.92
CA LEU A 537 6.39 -31.44 1.36
C LEU A 537 7.92 -31.51 1.27
N LEU A 538 8.54 -32.62 1.67
CA LEU A 538 9.99 -32.80 1.52
C LEU A 538 10.42 -32.84 0.06
N GLN A 539 9.57 -33.38 -0.83
CA GLN A 539 9.83 -33.43 -2.26
C GLN A 539 9.72 -32.03 -2.89
N GLU A 540 8.73 -31.22 -2.49
CA GLU A 540 8.62 -29.82 -2.87
C GLU A 540 9.81 -28.99 -2.37
N GLU A 541 10.25 -29.19 -1.13
CA GLU A 541 11.45 -28.55 -0.58
C GLU A 541 12.71 -28.94 -1.37
N CYS A 542 12.87 -30.22 -1.72
CA CYS A 542 13.99 -30.67 -2.54
C CYS A 542 13.98 -30.05 -3.93
N LEU A 543 12.80 -29.93 -4.55
CA LEU A 543 12.65 -29.27 -5.85
C LEU A 543 12.97 -27.78 -5.77
N ALA A 544 12.48 -27.08 -4.73
CA ALA A 544 12.78 -25.67 -4.50
C ALA A 544 14.26 -25.41 -4.21
N LEU A 545 14.92 -26.31 -3.47
CA LEU A 545 16.36 -26.23 -3.23
C LEU A 545 17.15 -26.48 -4.51
N LYS A 546 16.70 -27.40 -5.36
CA LYS A 546 17.34 -27.68 -6.65
C LYS A 546 17.22 -26.51 -7.62
N THR A 547 16.03 -25.93 -7.75
CA THR A 547 15.84 -24.73 -8.59
C THR A 547 16.67 -23.56 -8.08
N ARG A 548 16.73 -23.34 -6.76
CA ARG A 548 17.56 -22.30 -6.16
C ARG A 548 19.06 -22.53 -6.39
N LEU A 549 19.50 -23.80 -6.37
CA LEU A 549 20.89 -24.14 -6.69
C LEU A 549 21.20 -23.81 -8.15
N ASP A 550 20.30 -24.18 -9.07
CA ASP A 550 20.46 -23.92 -10.51
C ASP A 550 20.49 -22.41 -10.80
N THR A 551 19.62 -21.61 -10.16
CA THR A 551 19.64 -20.15 -10.33
C THR A 551 20.93 -19.53 -9.81
N VAL A 552 21.40 -19.95 -8.62
CA VAL A 552 22.67 -19.45 -8.06
C VAL A 552 23.86 -19.85 -8.93
N GLN A 553 23.85 -21.05 -9.53
CA GLN A 553 24.89 -21.47 -10.48
C GLN A 553 24.87 -20.61 -11.74
N GLN A 554 23.69 -20.30 -12.27
CA GLN A 554 23.54 -19.43 -13.43
C GLN A 554 24.01 -18.00 -13.13
N GLU A 555 23.62 -17.43 -11.99
CA GLU A 555 24.07 -16.11 -11.53
C GLU A 555 25.60 -16.05 -11.39
N LYS A 556 26.22 -17.07 -10.77
CA LYS A 556 27.68 -17.15 -10.69
C LYS A 556 28.34 -17.27 -12.06
N ALA A 557 27.74 -18.01 -12.99
CA ALA A 557 28.25 -18.11 -14.35
C ALA A 557 28.18 -16.77 -15.08
N THR A 558 27.08 -16.01 -14.88
CA THR A 558 26.95 -14.66 -15.45
C THR A 558 27.94 -13.68 -14.83
N ASP A 559 28.17 -13.72 -13.52
CA ASP A 559 29.17 -12.89 -12.85
C ASP A 559 30.59 -13.21 -13.34
N LEU A 560 30.92 -14.49 -13.49
CA LEU A 560 32.20 -14.88 -14.07
C LEU A 560 32.37 -14.40 -15.51
N ALA A 561 31.30 -14.38 -16.30
CA ALA A 561 31.32 -13.84 -17.66
C ALA A 561 31.55 -12.31 -17.67
N THR A 562 30.87 -11.57 -16.79
CA THR A 562 31.07 -10.11 -16.69
C THR A 562 32.47 -9.76 -16.19
N TYR A 563 33.01 -10.49 -15.20
CA TYR A 563 34.39 -10.32 -14.77
C TYR A 563 35.40 -10.61 -15.88
N LYS A 564 35.20 -11.68 -16.67
CA LYS A 564 36.04 -11.97 -17.84
C LYS A 564 35.99 -10.83 -18.86
N GLN A 565 34.81 -10.28 -19.14
CA GLN A 565 34.65 -9.15 -20.05
C GLN A 565 35.36 -7.90 -19.54
N MET A 566 35.22 -7.58 -18.26
CA MET A 566 35.87 -6.44 -17.62
C MET A 566 37.40 -6.58 -17.66
N LEU A 567 37.93 -7.77 -17.34
CA LEU A 567 39.36 -8.06 -17.46
C LEU A 567 39.86 -7.87 -18.89
N GLU A 568 39.09 -8.31 -19.88
CA GLU A 568 39.46 -8.15 -21.29
C GLU A 568 39.42 -6.68 -21.74
N GLN A 569 38.46 -5.90 -21.24
CA GLN A 569 38.42 -4.45 -21.45
C GLN A 569 39.63 -3.76 -20.82
N VAL A 570 39.99 -4.12 -19.58
CA VAL A 570 41.19 -3.57 -18.92
C VAL A 570 42.44 -3.94 -19.70
N ARG A 571 42.57 -5.18 -20.19
CA ARG A 571 43.68 -5.58 -21.08
C ARG A 571 43.72 -4.76 -22.35
N LYS A 572 42.58 -4.49 -22.99
CA LYS A 572 42.50 -3.64 -24.19
C LYS A 572 42.95 -2.22 -23.91
N ILE A 573 42.43 -1.60 -22.84
CA ILE A 573 42.81 -0.24 -22.41
C ILE A 573 44.31 -0.19 -22.11
N PHE A 574 44.85 -1.20 -21.43
CA PHE A 574 46.27 -1.30 -21.14
C PHE A 574 47.10 -1.42 -22.43
N HIS A 575 46.71 -2.29 -23.36
CA HIS A 575 47.37 -2.40 -24.66
C HIS A 575 47.29 -1.11 -25.48
N GLU A 576 46.17 -0.40 -25.43
CA GLU A 576 45.99 0.90 -26.09
C GLU A 576 46.88 1.98 -25.46
N ALA A 577 46.98 2.03 -24.14
CA ALA A 577 47.89 2.91 -23.40
C ALA A 577 49.37 2.62 -23.71
N CYS A 578 49.74 1.34 -23.89
CA CYS A 578 51.08 0.95 -24.32
C CYS A 578 51.36 1.25 -25.81
N ARG A 579 50.32 1.34 -26.66
CA ARG A 579 50.48 1.72 -28.08
C ARG A 579 50.50 3.24 -28.26
N SER A 580 49.78 4.00 -27.43
CA SER A 580 49.72 5.46 -27.49
C SER A 580 50.95 6.14 -26.88
N ASN A 581 51.72 5.43 -26.06
CA ASN A 581 53.04 5.84 -25.60
C ASN A 581 54.10 4.85 -26.14
N PRO A 582 54.73 5.12 -27.30
CA PRO A 582 55.98 4.41 -27.61
C PRO A 582 56.97 4.72 -26.48
N LEU A 583 57.50 3.66 -25.84
CA LEU A 583 58.60 3.85 -24.89
C LEU A 583 59.69 4.68 -25.58
N PRO A 584 60.15 5.79 -24.99
CA PRO A 584 61.33 6.46 -25.51
C PRO A 584 62.49 5.45 -25.45
N PRO A 585 63.36 5.44 -26.47
CA PRO A 585 64.50 4.54 -26.47
C PRO A 585 65.33 4.82 -25.21
N ILE A 586 65.70 3.73 -24.54
CA ILE A 586 66.54 3.69 -23.36
C ILE A 586 67.67 4.72 -23.48
N GLY A 587 67.59 5.78 -22.67
CA GLY A 587 68.65 6.78 -22.59
C GLY A 587 68.15 8.18 -22.30
N SER A 588 67.78 8.46 -21.05
CA SER A 588 68.07 9.76 -20.41
C SER A 588 67.75 9.67 -18.92
N ARG A 589 68.80 9.75 -18.11
CA ARG A 589 68.76 9.83 -16.65
C ARG A 589 68.07 11.13 -16.22
N SER A 590 67.11 11.05 -15.30
CA SER A 590 66.79 12.16 -14.41
C SER A 590 66.91 11.68 -12.97
N THR A 591 67.96 12.16 -12.33
CA THR A 591 68.23 12.07 -10.90
C THR A 591 67.23 12.95 -10.14
N ILE A 592 66.39 12.32 -9.33
CA ILE A 592 65.63 12.98 -8.26
C ILE A 592 66.57 13.04 -7.05
N THR A 593 66.84 14.25 -6.57
CA THR A 593 67.52 14.49 -5.29
C THR A 593 66.46 14.77 -4.23
N VAL A 594 66.64 14.12 -3.09
CA VAL A 594 65.75 14.02 -1.92
C VAL A 594 65.20 15.35 -1.43
#